data_AF-A0A7Y8BVE8-F1
#
_entry.id   AF-A0A7Y8BVE8-F1
#
_cell.length_a   1.000
_cell.length_b   1.000
_cell.length_c   1.000
_cell.angle_alpha   90.00
_cell.angle_beta   90.00
_cell.angle_gamma   90.00
#
_symmetry.space_group_name_H-M   'P 1'
#
loop_
_entity.id
_entity.type
_entity.pdbx_description
1 polymer ?
#
loop_
_entity_poly.entity_id
_entity_poly.type
_entity_poly.pdbx_seq_one_letter_code
_entity_poly.pdbx_strand_id
1 'polypeptide(L)'
;MSQLKGAWPSTSKPYEILETMTLRFSYVWLLPLLEKPYESVKLDLAAALSALEIKRPFPAEISLHELLVTALDSDSEYWLRLAIKWLDEGFPVDHNLSEILLQCSSRKTLSQSIRHKAFGFARRWQKLNDHAQHSG
;
A
#
# COMPACT_ATOMS: atom_id res chain seq x y z
N MET A 1 39.76 27.80 47.75
CA MET A 1 40.00 28.40 46.41
C MET A 1 40.32 27.28 45.43
N SER A 2 39.49 27.14 44.39
CA SER A 2 39.77 26.49 43.08
C SER A 2 40.06 24.97 43.04
N GLN A 3 39.59 24.15 42.09
CA GLN A 3 38.62 24.26 40.99
C GLN A 3 38.43 22.83 40.43
N LEU A 4 37.20 22.48 40.06
CA LEU A 4 36.79 21.22 39.42
C LEU A 4 37.44 21.03 38.03
N LYS A 5 37.78 19.79 37.67
CA LYS A 5 37.75 19.31 36.27
C LYS A 5 37.20 17.89 36.20
N GLY A 6 35.88 17.79 36.20
CA GLY A 6 35.17 16.63 35.65
C GLY A 6 35.25 16.69 34.13
N ALA A 7 35.96 15.74 33.52
CA ALA A 7 35.94 15.54 32.09
C ALA A 7 34.75 14.64 31.75
N TRP A 8 33.60 15.27 31.47
CA TRP A 8 32.50 14.61 30.76
C TRP A 8 32.76 14.75 29.25
N PRO A 9 32.67 13.69 28.44
CA PRO A 9 32.72 13.84 26.99
C PRO A 9 31.50 14.66 26.53
N SER A 10 31.82 15.76 25.87
CA SER A 10 30.89 16.72 25.29
C SER A 10 30.24 16.13 24.04
N THR A 11 28.91 16.24 23.99
CA THR A 11 28.08 16.26 22.77
C THR A 11 28.21 15.08 21.79
N SER A 12 27.53 13.99 22.09
CA SER A 12 26.72 13.33 21.06
C SER A 12 25.26 13.58 21.41
N LYS A 13 24.58 14.29 20.52
CA LYS A 13 23.19 14.70 20.66
C LYS A 13 22.31 13.45 20.80
N PRO A 14 21.57 13.25 21.92
CA PRO A 14 20.70 12.09 22.08
C PRO A 14 19.51 12.07 21.10
N TYR A 15 19.33 13.13 20.30
CA TYR A 15 18.28 13.22 19.30
C TYR A 15 18.67 12.70 17.90
N GLU A 16 19.95 12.49 17.60
CA GLU A 16 20.37 11.94 16.28
C GLU A 16 20.10 10.43 16.17
N ILE A 17 19.96 9.72 17.29
CA ILE A 17 19.70 8.26 17.31
C ILE A 17 18.19 7.95 17.21
N LEU A 18 17.31 8.97 17.26
CA LEU A 18 15.86 8.80 17.18
C LEU A 18 15.28 8.98 15.77
N GLU A 19 16.09 9.34 14.76
CA GLU A 19 15.60 9.68 13.41
C GLU A 19 15.78 8.57 12.36
N THR A 20 16.15 7.35 12.75
CA THR A 20 16.07 6.15 11.89
C THR A 20 14.87 5.27 12.19
N MET A 21 13.83 5.80 12.84
CA MET A 21 12.48 5.26 12.69
C MET A 21 11.82 6.01 11.53
N THR A 22 12.16 5.62 10.30
CA THR A 22 11.40 6.02 9.10
C THR A 22 9.93 5.68 9.34
N LEU A 23 9.13 6.64 9.78
CA LEU A 23 7.69 6.51 9.86
C LEU A 23 7.21 6.23 8.44
N ARG A 24 6.90 4.96 8.14
CA ARG A 24 6.31 4.59 6.85
C ARG A 24 5.04 5.40 6.69
N PHE A 25 4.91 6.08 5.55
CA PHE A 25 3.70 6.81 5.22
C PHE A 25 2.51 5.84 5.24
N SER A 26 1.43 6.23 5.92
CA SER A 26 0.23 5.39 6.02
C SER A 26 -0.70 5.69 4.84
N TYR A 27 -0.85 4.72 3.95
CA TYR A 27 -1.76 4.79 2.80
C TYR A 27 -3.25 4.67 3.19
N VAL A 28 -3.57 4.41 4.46
CA VAL A 28 -4.95 4.34 4.95
C VAL A 28 -5.71 5.64 4.66
N TRP A 29 -5.02 6.79 4.76
CA TRP A 29 -5.60 8.10 4.46
C TRP A 29 -5.93 8.30 2.98
N LEU A 30 -5.39 7.47 2.10
CA LEU A 30 -5.59 7.54 0.66
C LEU A 30 -6.61 6.52 0.15
N LEU A 31 -7.14 5.65 1.00
CA LEU A 31 -8.17 4.67 0.63
C LEU A 31 -9.39 5.28 -0.07
N PRO A 32 -9.88 6.50 0.27
CA PRO A 32 -10.96 7.14 -0.48
C PRO A 32 -10.68 7.37 -1.97
N LEU A 33 -9.42 7.33 -2.42
CA LEU A 33 -9.12 7.36 -3.86
C LEU A 33 -9.77 6.19 -4.61
N LEU A 34 -9.88 5.02 -3.96
CA LEU A 34 -10.46 3.81 -4.55
C LEU A 34 -11.95 3.94 -4.89
N GLU A 35 -12.63 4.96 -4.35
CA GLU A 35 -14.03 5.24 -4.66
C GLU A 35 -14.20 5.80 -6.08
N LYS A 36 -13.13 6.40 -6.64
CA LYS A 36 -13.09 6.88 -8.02
C LYS A 36 -12.66 5.77 -8.98
N PRO A 37 -13.01 5.84 -10.27
CA PRO A 37 -12.49 4.91 -11.28
C PRO A 37 -10.95 4.96 -11.35
N TYR A 38 -10.31 3.80 -11.49
CA TYR A 38 -8.86 3.64 -11.58
C TYR A 38 -8.27 4.54 -12.66
N GLU A 39 -8.85 4.52 -13.88
CA GLU A 39 -8.32 5.30 -15.00
C GLU A 39 -8.37 6.81 -14.74
N SER A 40 -9.41 7.30 -14.04
CA SER A 40 -9.49 8.71 -13.65
C SER A 40 -8.42 9.10 -12.64
N VAL A 41 -8.12 8.24 -11.66
CA VAL A 41 -7.07 8.49 -10.67
C VAL A 41 -5.67 8.37 -11.30
N LYS A 42 -5.48 7.43 -12.21
CA LYS A 42 -4.24 7.25 -12.96
C LYS A 42 -3.92 8.45 -13.87
N LEU A 43 -4.94 9.02 -14.51
CA LEU A 43 -4.79 10.15 -15.44
C LEU A 43 -4.43 11.45 -14.71
N ASP A 44 -5.01 11.72 -13.55
CA ASP A 44 -4.72 12.92 -12.76
C ASP A 44 -4.69 12.63 -11.26
N LEU A 45 -3.59 12.00 -10.83
CA LEU A 45 -3.38 11.67 -9.43
C LEU A 45 -3.28 12.92 -8.55
N ALA A 46 -2.68 13.99 -9.05
CA ALA A 46 -2.50 15.23 -8.29
C ALA A 46 -3.83 15.91 -7.97
N ALA A 47 -4.75 16.00 -8.95
CA ALA A 47 -6.09 16.50 -8.72
C ALA A 47 -6.90 15.55 -7.82
N ALA A 48 -6.74 14.23 -8.01
CA ALA A 48 -7.42 13.25 -7.16
C ALA A 48 -7.01 13.37 -5.69
N LEU A 49 -5.72 13.55 -5.40
CA LEU A 49 -5.17 13.80 -4.07
C LEU A 49 -5.63 15.15 -3.49
N SER A 50 -5.60 16.20 -4.31
CA SER A 50 -6.03 17.54 -3.89
C SER A 50 -7.50 17.55 -3.47
N ALA A 51 -8.35 16.79 -4.17
CA ALA A 51 -9.76 16.65 -3.85
C ALA A 51 -10.05 15.91 -2.52
N LEU A 52 -9.06 15.27 -1.91
CA LEU A 52 -9.21 14.67 -0.58
C LEU A 52 -9.05 15.70 0.55
N GLU A 53 -8.58 16.91 0.25
CA GLU A 53 -8.37 18.00 1.21
C GLU A 53 -7.53 17.61 2.44
N ILE A 54 -6.60 16.65 2.26
CA ILE A 54 -5.74 16.14 3.34
C ILE A 54 -4.63 17.17 3.61
N LYS A 55 -4.60 17.69 4.85
CA LYS A 55 -3.63 18.72 5.29
C LYS A 55 -2.25 18.16 5.70
N ARG A 56 -1.94 16.91 5.36
CA ARG A 56 -0.70 16.24 5.78
C ARG A 56 0.30 16.20 4.63
N PRO A 57 1.61 16.21 4.93
CA PRO A 57 2.61 16.05 3.89
C PRO A 57 2.48 14.68 3.24
N PHE A 58 2.44 14.66 1.92
CA PHE A 58 2.57 13.45 1.12
C PHE A 58 4.04 13.14 0.88
N PRO A 59 4.42 11.86 0.69
CA PRO A 59 5.71 11.54 0.08
C PRO A 59 5.79 12.16 -1.32
N ALA A 60 7.03 12.36 -1.80
CA ALA A 60 7.28 12.91 -3.14
C ALA A 60 6.62 12.06 -4.24
N GLU A 61 6.55 10.75 -4.04
CA GLU A 61 5.92 9.80 -4.94
C GLU A 61 4.86 8.98 -4.22
N ILE A 62 3.67 8.92 -4.80
CA ILE A 62 2.54 8.15 -4.29
C ILE A 62 2.42 6.87 -5.11
N SER A 63 2.47 5.73 -4.44
CA SER A 63 2.28 4.43 -5.08
C SER A 63 0.83 3.99 -5.01
N LEU A 64 0.17 3.89 -6.17
CA LEU A 64 -1.16 3.29 -6.27
C LEU A 64 -1.13 1.78 -5.96
N HIS A 65 0.03 1.14 -6.09
CA HIS A 65 0.23 -0.25 -5.70
C HIS A 65 0.17 -0.41 -4.17
N GLU A 66 0.90 0.42 -3.43
CA GLU A 66 0.86 0.41 -1.95
C GLU A 66 -0.53 0.77 -1.41
N LEU A 67 -1.27 1.64 -2.12
CA LEU A 67 -2.67 1.90 -1.85
C LEU A 67 -3.53 0.62 -1.96
N LEU A 68 -3.33 -0.17 -3.02
CA LEU A 68 -4.05 -1.44 -3.21
C LEU A 68 -3.68 -2.47 -2.16
N VAL A 69 -2.37 -2.61 -1.85
CA VAL A 69 -1.90 -3.48 -0.77
C VAL A 69 -2.59 -3.12 0.54
N THR A 70 -2.62 -1.83 0.88
CA THR A 70 -3.27 -1.33 2.10
C THR A 70 -4.76 -1.66 2.15
N ALA A 71 -5.46 -1.57 1.01
CA ALA A 71 -6.88 -1.89 0.93
C ALA A 71 -7.18 -3.39 1.05
N LEU A 72 -6.36 -4.23 0.39
CA LEU A 72 -6.49 -5.69 0.42
C LEU A 72 -6.13 -6.28 1.80
N ASP A 73 -5.14 -5.70 2.47
CA ASP A 73 -4.73 -6.10 3.82
C ASP A 73 -5.69 -5.62 4.91
N SER A 74 -6.55 -4.65 4.60
CA SER A 74 -7.53 -4.17 5.56
C SER A 74 -8.52 -5.27 5.99
N ASP A 75 -9.04 -5.13 7.22
CA ASP A 75 -10.17 -5.95 7.71
C ASP A 75 -11.53 -5.48 7.20
N SER A 76 -11.56 -4.44 6.36
CA SER A 76 -12.78 -3.86 5.82
C SER A 76 -13.15 -4.49 4.48
N GLU A 77 -14.25 -5.22 4.46
CA GLU A 77 -14.80 -5.74 3.20
C GLU A 77 -15.10 -4.62 2.18
N TYR A 78 -15.39 -3.40 2.65
CA TYR A 78 -15.62 -2.24 1.81
C TYR A 78 -14.38 -1.87 0.98
N TRP A 79 -13.23 -1.69 1.64
CA TRP A 79 -11.98 -1.31 0.96
C TRP A 79 -11.49 -2.41 0.04
N LEU A 80 -11.60 -3.65 0.50
CA LEU A 80 -11.21 -4.81 -0.28
C LEU A 80 -12.07 -4.96 -1.55
N ARG A 81 -13.37 -4.70 -1.47
CA ARG A 81 -14.26 -4.66 -2.65
C ARG A 81 -13.86 -3.57 -3.64
N LEU A 82 -13.47 -2.39 -3.17
CA LEU A 82 -13.01 -1.31 -4.06
C LEU A 82 -11.66 -1.64 -4.71
N ALA A 83 -10.74 -2.27 -3.98
CA ALA A 83 -9.49 -2.75 -4.57
C ALA A 83 -9.75 -3.79 -5.68
N ILE A 84 -10.64 -4.76 -5.44
CA ILE A 84 -11.07 -5.71 -6.46
C ILE A 84 -11.70 -5.01 -7.67
N LYS A 85 -12.47 -3.94 -7.46
CA LYS A 85 -13.05 -3.13 -8.54
C LYS A 85 -11.96 -2.49 -9.41
N TRP A 86 -10.90 -1.93 -8.82
CA TRP A 86 -9.77 -1.40 -9.59
C TRP A 86 -9.04 -2.49 -10.39
N LEU A 87 -8.93 -3.72 -9.85
CA LEU A 87 -8.41 -4.87 -10.61
C LEU A 87 -9.32 -5.23 -11.79
N ASP A 88 -10.65 -5.18 -11.62
CA ASP A 88 -11.62 -5.36 -12.71
C ASP A 88 -11.48 -4.25 -13.78
N GLU A 89 -11.10 -3.03 -13.38
CA GLU A 89 -10.86 -1.88 -14.26
C GLU A 89 -9.47 -1.90 -14.94
N GLY A 90 -8.65 -2.93 -14.69
CA GLY A 90 -7.37 -3.12 -15.38
C GLY A 90 -6.14 -2.65 -14.61
N PHE A 91 -6.23 -2.45 -13.29
CA PHE A 91 -5.04 -2.24 -12.48
C PHE A 91 -4.08 -3.45 -12.61
N PRO A 92 -2.78 -3.23 -12.88
CA PRO A 92 -1.84 -4.32 -13.12
C PRO A 92 -1.61 -5.16 -11.86
N VAL A 93 -1.78 -6.47 -11.97
CA VAL A 93 -1.41 -7.43 -10.91
C VAL A 93 0.06 -7.77 -11.08
N ASP A 94 0.79 -7.83 -9.97
CA ASP A 94 2.16 -8.32 -9.88
C ASP A 94 2.25 -9.52 -8.92
N HIS A 95 3.47 -10.00 -8.68
CA HIS A 95 3.69 -11.14 -7.80
C HIS A 95 3.15 -10.88 -6.39
N ASN A 96 3.46 -9.71 -5.81
CA ASN A 96 3.05 -9.38 -4.44
C ASN A 96 1.52 -9.33 -4.31
N LEU A 97 0.84 -8.62 -5.22
CA LEU A 97 -0.63 -8.58 -5.24
C LEU A 97 -1.23 -9.96 -5.47
N SER A 98 -0.62 -10.80 -6.30
CA SER A 98 -1.11 -12.17 -6.52
C SER A 98 -1.12 -13.01 -5.22
N GLU A 99 -0.08 -12.90 -4.40
CA GLU A 99 0.02 -13.61 -3.11
C GLU A 99 -0.99 -13.06 -2.09
N ILE A 100 -1.12 -11.74 -1.99
CA ILE A 100 -2.13 -11.10 -1.11
C ILE A 100 -3.54 -11.51 -1.53
N LEU A 101 -3.83 -11.57 -2.83
CA LEU A 101 -5.13 -12.01 -3.34
C LEU A 101 -5.43 -13.49 -3.02
N LEU A 102 -4.41 -14.36 -3.03
CA LEU A 102 -4.56 -15.74 -2.56
C LEU A 102 -4.89 -15.79 -1.06
N GLN A 103 -4.23 -14.98 -0.23
CA GLN A 103 -4.55 -14.87 1.19
C GLN A 103 -5.98 -14.37 1.40
N CYS A 104 -6.41 -13.34 0.67
CA CYS A 104 -7.80 -12.87 0.70
C CYS A 104 -8.79 -13.98 0.31
N SER A 105 -8.46 -14.83 -0.66
CA SER A 105 -9.34 -15.92 -1.07
C SER A 105 -9.57 -16.99 0.01
N SER A 106 -8.66 -17.13 0.98
CA SER A 106 -8.74 -18.11 2.07
C SER A 106 -9.35 -17.54 3.36
N ARG A 107 -9.49 -16.22 3.47
CA ARG A 107 -10.10 -15.52 4.64
C ARG A 107 -11.60 -15.79 4.74
N LYS A 108 -12.00 -16.68 5.65
CA LYS A 108 -13.41 -17.07 5.87
C LYS A 108 -14.34 -15.93 6.31
N THR A 109 -13.78 -14.85 6.85
CA THR A 109 -14.53 -13.66 7.28
C THR A 109 -15.05 -12.82 6.12
N LEU A 110 -14.45 -12.93 4.93
CA LEU A 110 -14.87 -12.21 3.73
C LEU A 110 -16.03 -12.93 3.03
N SER A 111 -16.89 -12.19 2.35
CA SER A 111 -17.95 -12.78 1.52
C SER A 111 -17.42 -13.70 0.41
N GLN A 112 -18.22 -14.69 0.03
CA GLN A 112 -17.85 -15.67 -1.01
C GLN A 112 -17.51 -15.02 -2.35
N SER A 113 -18.25 -13.98 -2.74
CA SER A 113 -18.04 -13.24 -3.99
C SER A 113 -16.63 -12.65 -4.05
N ILE A 114 -16.20 -12.00 -2.96
CA ILE A 114 -14.88 -11.41 -2.84
C ILE A 114 -13.78 -12.45 -2.91
N ARG A 115 -13.91 -13.55 -2.14
CA ARG A 115 -12.91 -14.62 -2.13
C ARG A 115 -12.75 -15.23 -3.52
N HIS A 116 -13.87 -15.44 -4.22
CA HIS A 116 -13.86 -16.01 -5.56
C HIS A 116 -13.18 -15.07 -6.57
N LYS A 117 -13.50 -13.76 -6.54
CA LYS A 117 -12.85 -12.77 -7.41
C LYS A 117 -11.34 -12.69 -7.13
N ALA A 118 -10.94 -12.60 -5.86
CA ALA A 118 -9.54 -12.53 -5.48
C ALA A 118 -8.74 -13.75 -5.98
N PHE A 119 -9.28 -14.96 -5.77
CA PHE A 119 -8.70 -16.18 -6.32
C PHE A 119 -8.57 -16.13 -7.85
N GLY A 120 -9.61 -15.67 -8.54
CA GLY A 120 -9.62 -15.54 -9.98
C GLY A 120 -8.50 -14.64 -10.50
N PHE A 121 -8.29 -13.48 -9.89
CA PHE A 121 -7.18 -12.57 -10.26
C PHE A 121 -5.82 -13.21 -10.05
N ALA A 122 -5.57 -13.77 -8.86
CA ALA A 122 -4.30 -14.40 -8.55
C ALA A 122 -3.96 -15.54 -9.52
N ARG A 123 -4.92 -16.44 -9.79
CA ARG A 123 -4.69 -17.58 -10.69
C ARG A 123 -4.51 -17.17 -12.14
N ARG A 124 -5.21 -16.15 -12.61
CA ARG A 124 -5.00 -15.62 -13.97
C ARG A 124 -3.59 -15.07 -14.11
N TRP A 125 -3.13 -14.28 -13.14
CA TRP A 125 -1.77 -13.74 -13.15
C TRP A 125 -0.71 -14.85 -13.13
N GLN A 126 -0.83 -15.82 -12.22
CA GLN A 126 0.12 -16.94 -12.12
C GLN A 126 0.25 -17.70 -13.45
N LYS A 127 -0.87 -18.07 -14.06
CA LYS A 127 -0.87 -18.78 -15.36
C LYS A 127 -0.15 -18.00 -16.45
N LEU A 128 -0.43 -16.70 -16.58
CA LEU A 128 0.20 -15.86 -17.60
C LEU A 128 1.73 -15.80 -17.43
N ASN A 129 2.20 -15.78 -16.18
CA ASN A 129 3.62 -15.71 -15.88
C ASN A 129 4.31 -17.09 -15.96
N ASP A 130 3.63 -18.17 -15.56
CA ASP A 130 4.15 -19.54 -15.71
C ASP A 130 4.40 -19.88 -17.19
N HIS A 131 3.48 -19.50 -18.08
CA HIS A 131 3.64 -19.69 -19.52
C HIS A 131 4.80 -18.86 -20.10
N ALA A 132 5.02 -17.65 -19.60
CA ALA A 132 6.13 -16.82 -20.04
C ALA A 132 7.51 -17.40 -19.68
N GLN A 133 7.61 -18.18 -18.59
CA GLN A 133 8.86 -18.80 -18.14
C GLN A 133 9.21 -20.11 -18.87
N HIS A 134 8.23 -20.78 -19.51
CA HIS A 134 8.43 -22.09 -20.18
C HIS A 134 8.47 -22.01 -21.71
N SER A 135 8.34 -20.83 -22.31
CA SER A 135 8.39 -20.61 -23.77
C SER A 135 9.67 -19.90 -24.23
N GLY A 136 10.72 -19.91 -23.41
CA GLY A 136 12.05 -19.38 -23.71
C GLY A 136 13.05 -20.48 -24.06
#